data_AF-A0A2T5LQF1-F1
#
_entry.id   AF-A0A2T5LQF1-F1
#
_cell.length_a   1.000
_cell.length_b   1.000
_cell.length_c   1.000
_cell.angle_alpha   90.00
_cell.angle_beta   90.00
_cell.angle_gamma   90.00
#
_symmetry.space_group_name_H-M   'P 1'
#
loop_
_entity.id
_entity.type
_entity.pdbx_description
1 polymer ?
#
loop_
_entity_poly.entity_id
_entity_poly.type
_entity_poly.pdbx_seq_one_letter_code
_entity_poly.pdbx_strand_id
1 'polypeptide(L)' 'DDDEPDDWDKRIFSTGCAVEQEKMNDCYYVKKDWRSCKNEMEAFRECWKRQGNDERTQTKDA' A
#
# COMPACT_ATOMS: atom_id res chain seq x y z
N ASP A 1 20.06 15.80 -2.59
CA ASP A 1 18.76 15.51 -3.21
C ASP A 1 18.10 14.38 -2.44
N ASP A 2 17.21 14.75 -1.53
CA ASP A 2 16.28 13.83 -0.83
C ASP A 2 14.95 13.72 -1.60
N ASP A 3 14.92 14.17 -2.87
CA ASP A 3 13.71 14.24 -3.70
C ASP A 3 13.46 12.96 -4.53
N GLU A 4 14.32 11.93 -4.42
CA GLU A 4 14.07 10.65 -5.08
C GLU A 4 13.19 9.73 -4.20
N PRO A 5 12.09 9.18 -4.75
CA PRO A 5 11.30 8.20 -4.03
C PRO A 5 12.15 6.96 -3.74
N ASP A 6 12.09 6.46 -2.51
CA ASP A 6 12.81 5.26 -2.13
C ASP A 6 12.27 4.01 -2.85
N ASP A 7 12.95 2.87 -2.72
CA ASP A 7 12.56 1.64 -3.42
C ASP A 7 11.16 1.15 -3.05
N TRP A 8 10.69 1.41 -1.84
CA TRP A 8 9.35 1.09 -1.40
C TRP A 8 8.33 2.04 -2.02
N ASP A 9 8.60 3.34 -2.05
CA ASP A 9 7.75 4.33 -2.71
C ASP A 9 7.62 4.04 -4.22
N LYS A 10 8.74 3.74 -4.90
CA LYS A 10 8.73 3.33 -6.31
C LYS A 10 7.83 2.11 -6.54
N ARG A 11 7.88 1.12 -5.64
CA ARG A 11 7.03 -0.07 -5.72
C ARG A 11 5.56 0.30 -5.55
N ILE A 12 5.20 1.14 -4.57
CA ILE A 12 3.80 1.49 -4.38
C ILE A 12 3.26 2.33 -5.53
N PHE A 13 4.03 3.29 -6.06
CA PHE A 13 3.59 4.08 -7.21
C PHE A 13 3.32 3.20 -8.43
N SER A 14 4.14 2.18 -8.66
CA SER A 14 3.93 1.23 -9.76
C SER A 14 2.70 0.31 -9.60
N THR A 15 2.01 0.33 -8.45
CA THR A 15 0.78 -0.45 -8.21
C THR A 15 -0.49 0.30 -8.63
N GLY A 16 -0.42 1.63 -8.80
CA GLY A 16 -1.61 2.47 -9.00
C GLY A 16 -2.49 2.66 -7.76
N CYS A 17 -2.04 2.23 -6.57
CA CYS A 17 -2.78 2.31 -5.30
C CYS A 17 -2.09 3.16 -4.22
N ALA A 18 -1.27 4.13 -4.64
CA ALA A 18 -0.49 4.95 -3.73
C ALA A 18 -1.36 5.81 -2.79
N VAL A 19 -2.50 6.31 -3.27
CA VAL A 19 -3.44 7.11 -2.46
C VAL A 19 -4.05 6.29 -1.33
N GLU A 20 -4.47 5.05 -1.61
CA GLU A 20 -5.01 4.15 -0.61
C GLU A 20 -3.93 3.70 0.39
N GLN A 21 -2.69 3.49 -0.07
CA GLN A 21 -1.55 3.21 0.79
C GLN A 21 -1.26 4.38 1.75
N GLU A 22 -1.23 5.61 1.25
CA GLU A 22 -0.98 6.81 2.04
C GLU A 22 -2.03 6.95 3.14
N LYS A 23 -3.33 6.81 2.80
CA LYS A 23 -4.42 6.83 3.79
C LYS A 23 -4.28 5.75 4.86
N MET A 24 -3.86 4.54 4.47
CA MET A 24 -3.61 3.46 5.43
C MET A 24 -2.44 3.78 6.36
N ASN A 25 -1.34 4.32 5.80
CA ASN A 25 -0.18 4.76 6.56
C ASN A 25 -0.53 5.87 7.54
N ASP A 26 -1.29 6.87 7.10
CA ASP A 26 -1.79 7.96 7.95
C ASP A 26 -2.66 7.45 9.09
N CYS A 27 -3.58 6.52 8.80
CA CYS A 27 -4.41 5.91 9.83
C CYS A 27 -3.55 5.20 10.89
N TYR A 28 -2.57 4.40 10.47
CA TYR A 28 -1.65 3.77 11.41
C TYR A 28 -0.80 4.81 12.15
N TYR A 29 -0.35 5.86 11.48
CA TYR A 29 0.45 6.89 12.11
C TYR A 29 -0.30 7.56 13.26
N VAL A 30 -1.59 7.87 13.08
CA VAL A 30 -2.45 8.48 14.10
C VAL A 30 -2.84 7.49 15.19
N LYS A 31 -3.29 6.28 14.83
CA LYS A 31 -3.87 5.33 15.78
C LYS A 31 -2.85 4.40 16.44
N LYS A 32 -1.70 4.21 15.78
CA LYS A 32 -0.66 3.22 16.10
C LYS A 32 -1.19 1.78 16.21
N ASP A 33 -2.35 1.50 15.61
CA ASP A 33 -3.00 0.20 15.60
C ASP A 33 -3.69 -0.03 14.25
N TRP A 34 -3.20 -1.03 13.52
CA TRP A 34 -3.70 -1.38 12.20
C TRP A 34 -5.10 -2.00 12.24
N ARG A 35 -5.51 -2.61 13.37
CA ARG A 35 -6.86 -3.17 13.52
C ARG A 35 -7.93 -2.09 13.49
N SER A 36 -7.56 -0.90 13.96
CA SER A 36 -8.40 0.29 13.95
C SER A 36 -8.47 0.96 12.57
N CYS A 37 -7.74 0.47 11.56
CA CYS A 37 -7.67 0.99 10.19
C CYS A 37 -8.32 0.04 9.16
N LYS A 38 -9.35 -0.69 9.59
CA LYS A 38 -10.02 -1.71 8.76
C LYS A 38 -10.54 -1.14 7.44
N ASN A 39 -11.12 0.06 7.47
CA ASN A 39 -11.71 0.69 6.28
C ASN A 39 -10.62 1.06 5.26
N GLU A 40 -9.49 1.59 5.72
CA GLU A 40 -8.34 1.95 4.88
C GLU A 40 -7.69 0.70 4.28
N MET A 41 -7.59 -0.39 5.06
CA MET A 41 -7.14 -1.69 4.56
C MET A 41 -8.07 -2.26 3.48
N GLU A 42 -9.39 -2.17 3.67
CA GLU A 42 -10.37 -2.64 2.68
C GLU A 42 -10.28 -1.81 1.40
N ALA A 43 -10.17 -0.48 1.50
CA ALA A 43 -9.98 0.39 0.34
C ALA A 43 -8.69 0.03 -0.44
N PHE A 44 -7.58 -0.20 0.27
CA PHE A 44 -6.32 -0.62 -0.35
C PHE A 44 -6.47 -1.96 -1.08
N ARG A 45 -7.11 -2.96 -0.44
CA ARG A 45 -7.37 -4.28 -1.06
C ARG A 45 -8.27 -4.18 -2.29
N GLU A 46 -9.28 -3.33 -2.25
CA GLU A 46 -10.14 -3.11 -3.42
C GLU A 46 -9.37 -2.47 -4.57
N CYS A 47 -8.54 -1.46 -4.30
CA CYS A 47 -7.66 -0.88 -5.31
C CYS A 47 -6.73 -1.95 -5.89
N TRP A 48 -6.09 -2.73 -5.01
CA TRP A 48 -5.15 -3.78 -5.38
C TRP A 48 -5.76 -4.76 -6.40
N LYS A 49 -6.98 -5.22 -6.11
CA LYS A 49 -7.74 -6.12 -6.99
C LYS A 49 -8.11 -5.44 -8.32
N ARG A 50 -8.57 -4.18 -8.29
CA ARG A 50 -8.95 -3.43 -9.50
C ARG A 50 -7.76 -3.19 -10.44
N GLN A 51 -6.58 -2.98 -9.88
CA GLN A 51 -5.32 -2.78 -10.61
C GLN A 51 -4.66 -4.10 -11.04
N GLY A 52 -5.25 -5.26 -10.70
CA GLY A 52 -4.72 -6.57 -11.10
C GLY A 52 -3.41 -6.93 -10.41
N ASN A 53 -3.15 -6.40 -9.22
CA ASN A 53 -1.86 -6.55 -8.54
C ASN A 53 -1.67 -7.90 -7.84
N ASP A 54 -2.66 -8.81 -7.89
CA ASP A 54 -2.61 -10.12 -7.21
C ASP A 54 -1.39 -10.97 -7.62
N GLU A 55 -0.90 -10.82 -8.85
CA GLU A 55 0.30 -11.54 -9.33
C GLU A 55 1.61 -11.00 -8.71
N ARG A 56 1.59 -9.80 -8.12
CA ARG A 56 2.77 -9.16 -7.51
C ARG A 56 3.09 -9.74 -6.13
N THR A 57 2.18 -10.52 -5.55
CA THR A 57 2.36 -11.18 -4.23
C THR A 57 2.78 -12.63 -4.34
N GLN A 58 3.15 -13.11 -5.53
CA GLN A 58 3.67 -14.47 -5.68
C GLN A 58 4.95 -14.62 -4.84
N THR A 59 4.96 -15.59 -3.93
CA THR A 59 6.16 -16.00 -3.21
C THR A 59 7.14 -16.55 -4.25
N LYS A 60 8.29 -15.89 -4.44
CA LYS A 60 9.42 -16.60 -5.04
C LYS A 60 9.91 -17.60 -4.00
N ASP A 61 9.88 -18.88 -4.32
CA ASP A 61 10.57 -19.89 -3.53
C ASP A 61 12.02 -19.42 -3.33
N ALA A 62 12.47 -19.40 -2.07
CA ALA A 62 13.74 -18.85 -1.63
C ALA A 62 14.93 -19.70 -2.06
#